data_AF-J3DBP7-F1
#
_entry.id   AF-J3DBP7-F1
#
_cell.length_a   1.000
_cell.length_b   1.000
_cell.length_c   1.000
_cell.angle_alpha   90.00
_cell.angle_beta   90.00
_cell.angle_gamma   90.00
#
_symmetry.space_group_name_H-M   'P 1'
#
loop_
_entity.id
_entity.type
_entity.pdbx_description
1 polymer ?
#
loop_
_entity_poly.entity_id
_entity_poly.type
_entity_poly.pdbx_seq_one_letter_code
_entity_poly.pdbx_strand_id
1 'polypeptide(L)'
;MSWLDRVFCEDALDGLARIPDGQIDLLIADPPYGLGKDYGNDSDKLDTEAYLAWTEQWITAAIPKLKPNGSLYIFLTWRYSPEIFVMLKRRMTMLNEIIWDRRVPSMGGSTRKYSSVHDTIGFFARAKDYYFDLDAIRIPYDAETKKARSRSIFVGAKWLEMGYNPKDVWSVSRLHREHKERADHPTQKPLEIVERMIKASCPPGGVVLDPFMGSGTTAVAARRCGRRFVGFELNPAYCELIAQRVAELDSTSTQTSHEQVTG
;
A
#
# COMPACT_ATOMS: atom_id res chain seq x y z
N MET A 1 -9.63 15.36 14.86
CA MET A 1 -9.67 14.13 15.68
C MET A 1 -8.26 13.81 16.16
N SER A 2 -8.08 13.25 17.36
CA SER A 2 -6.77 13.07 18.03
C SER A 2 -5.86 11.98 17.43
N TRP A 3 -6.35 11.21 16.46
CA TRP A 3 -5.68 10.06 15.86
C TRP A 3 -5.25 10.26 14.39
N LEU A 4 -5.66 11.35 13.75
CA LEU A 4 -5.33 11.65 12.35
C LEU A 4 -3.89 12.17 12.20
N ASP A 5 -3.24 11.73 11.12
CA ASP A 5 -1.83 11.97 10.77
C ASP A 5 -0.84 11.55 11.85
N ARG A 6 -1.11 10.40 12.48
CA ARG A 6 -0.27 9.88 13.55
C ARG A 6 0.18 8.45 13.25
N VAL A 7 1.43 8.19 13.59
CA VAL A 7 1.92 6.83 13.82
C VAL A 7 2.05 6.65 15.32
N PHE A 8 1.42 5.61 15.85
CA PHE A 8 1.54 5.23 17.25
C PHE A 8 2.64 4.18 17.40
N CYS A 9 3.51 4.38 18.38
CA CYS A 9 4.64 3.50 18.66
C CYS A 9 4.22 2.41 19.65
N GLU A 10 3.43 1.47 19.16
CA GLU A 10 2.82 0.39 19.94
C GLU A 10 2.43 -0.77 19.01
N ASP A 11 2.04 -1.89 19.61
CA ASP A 11 1.52 -3.03 18.86
C ASP A 11 0.19 -2.69 18.17
N ALA A 12 0.03 -3.14 16.93
CA ALA A 12 -1.14 -2.82 16.12
C ALA A 12 -2.44 -3.44 16.68
N LEU A 13 -2.39 -4.64 17.28
CA LEU A 13 -3.59 -5.28 17.84
C LEU A 13 -4.17 -4.45 18.98
N ASP A 14 -3.31 -3.90 19.84
CA ASP A 14 -3.70 -3.02 20.93
C ASP A 14 -4.11 -1.63 20.39
N GLY A 15 -3.31 -1.09 19.49
CA GLY A 15 -3.48 0.26 18.96
C GLY A 15 -4.75 0.45 18.11
N LEU A 16 -5.20 -0.59 17.40
CA LEU A 16 -6.42 -0.54 16.58
C LEU A 16 -7.67 -0.14 17.39
N ALA A 17 -7.71 -0.40 18.71
CA ALA A 17 -8.79 0.03 19.58
C ALA A 17 -8.93 1.57 19.69
N ARG A 18 -7.87 2.33 19.39
CA ARG A 18 -7.88 3.80 19.37
C ARG A 18 -8.65 4.37 18.18
N ILE A 19 -8.79 3.58 17.12
CA ILE A 19 -9.40 4.01 15.88
C ILE A 19 -10.89 3.67 15.95
N PRO A 20 -11.78 4.65 15.83
CA PRO A 20 -13.21 4.36 15.79
C PRO A 20 -13.58 3.58 14.53
N ASP A 21 -14.57 2.71 14.64
CA ASP A 21 -15.09 1.95 13.52
C ASP A 21 -15.71 2.87 12.46
N GLY A 22 -15.65 2.46 11.18
CA GLY A 22 -16.27 3.21 10.10
C GLY A 22 -15.61 4.56 9.78
N GLN A 23 -14.33 4.76 10.12
CA GLN A 23 -13.62 6.04 9.90
C GLN A 23 -12.53 5.99 8.82
N ILE A 24 -12.11 4.80 8.40
CA ILE A 24 -11.00 4.61 7.46
C ILE A 24 -11.52 4.39 6.04
N ASP A 25 -11.00 5.13 5.06
CA ASP A 25 -11.37 4.95 3.65
C ASP A 25 -10.59 3.79 3.01
N LEU A 26 -9.31 3.67 3.37
CA LEU A 26 -8.40 2.69 2.78
C LEU A 26 -7.51 2.05 3.85
N LEU A 27 -7.47 0.73 3.89
CA LEU A 27 -6.53 -0.04 4.69
C LEU A 27 -5.43 -0.57 3.76
N ILE A 28 -4.17 -0.26 4.05
CA ILE A 28 -3.00 -0.83 3.36
C ILE A 28 -2.21 -1.58 4.42
N ALA A 29 -1.97 -2.87 4.23
CA ALA A 29 -1.24 -3.68 5.18
C ALA A 29 -0.05 -4.39 4.49
N ASP A 30 1.14 -4.21 5.03
CA ASP A 30 2.35 -4.94 4.67
C ASP A 30 2.87 -5.70 5.92
N PRO A 31 2.15 -6.74 6.37
CA PRO A 31 2.50 -7.46 7.59
C PRO A 31 3.84 -8.21 7.44
N PRO A 32 4.47 -8.62 8.56
CA PRO A 32 5.41 -9.73 8.59
C PRO A 32 4.88 -10.95 7.81
N TYR A 33 5.78 -11.75 7.25
CA TYR A 33 5.42 -12.81 6.28
C TYR A 33 5.63 -14.24 6.81
N GLY A 34 6.05 -14.41 8.05
CA GLY A 34 6.38 -15.70 8.64
C GLY A 34 7.58 -16.38 7.95
N LEU A 35 8.59 -15.61 7.55
CA LEU A 35 9.74 -16.10 6.76
C LEU A 35 11.06 -16.17 7.56
N GLY A 36 11.03 -15.94 8.86
CA GLY A 36 12.20 -15.97 9.74
C GLY A 36 13.16 -14.79 9.55
N LYS A 37 12.70 -13.66 8.98
CA LYS A 37 13.49 -12.42 8.91
C LYS A 37 13.48 -11.72 10.26
N ASP A 38 14.64 -11.18 10.62
CA ASP A 38 14.78 -10.36 11.81
C ASP A 38 14.34 -8.92 11.52
N TYR A 39 13.25 -8.49 12.17
CA TYR A 39 12.75 -7.12 12.17
C TYR A 39 13.02 -6.41 13.52
N GLY A 40 13.86 -6.99 14.36
CA GLY A 40 14.08 -6.56 15.75
C GLY A 40 13.09 -7.17 16.75
N ASN A 41 12.30 -8.17 16.33
CA ASN A 41 11.37 -8.91 17.16
C ASN A 41 11.19 -10.37 16.63
N ASP A 42 10.40 -11.19 17.34
CA ASP A 42 10.17 -12.59 16.99
C ASP A 42 8.94 -12.82 16.09
N SER A 43 8.28 -11.77 15.57
CA SER A 43 6.99 -11.91 14.85
C SER A 43 7.09 -12.72 13.56
N ASP A 44 8.29 -12.77 12.93
CA ASP A 44 8.51 -13.53 11.69
C ASP A 44 8.96 -14.99 11.95
N LYS A 45 9.05 -15.43 13.21
CA LYS A 45 9.51 -16.79 13.63
C LYS A 45 8.37 -17.74 14.02
N LEU A 46 7.12 -17.32 13.87
CA LEU A 46 5.94 -18.15 14.16
C LEU A 46 5.88 -19.37 13.24
N ASP A 47 5.36 -20.48 13.76
CA ASP A 47 4.95 -21.58 12.89
C ASP A 47 3.73 -21.18 12.03
N THR A 48 3.41 -22.00 11.02
CA THR A 48 2.35 -21.70 10.06
C THR A 48 0.99 -21.45 10.72
N GLU A 49 0.61 -22.27 11.72
CA GLU A 49 -0.70 -22.14 12.36
C GLU A 49 -0.78 -20.88 13.21
N ALA A 50 0.27 -20.62 14.00
CA ALA A 50 0.39 -19.42 14.81
C ALA A 50 0.42 -18.14 13.94
N TYR A 51 1.13 -18.17 12.80
CA TYR A 51 1.17 -17.05 11.86
C TYR A 51 -0.21 -16.76 11.24
N LEU A 52 -0.93 -17.79 10.79
CA LEU A 52 -2.26 -17.62 10.21
C LEU A 52 -3.28 -17.16 11.27
N ALA A 53 -3.19 -17.68 12.50
CA ALA A 53 -4.04 -17.25 13.61
C ALA A 53 -3.78 -15.80 14.00
N TRP A 54 -2.51 -15.39 14.12
CA TRP A 54 -2.13 -14.00 14.35
C TRP A 54 -2.61 -13.09 13.21
N THR A 55 -2.51 -13.56 11.96
CA THR A 55 -3.01 -12.83 10.79
C THR A 55 -4.51 -12.60 10.87
N GLU A 56 -5.27 -13.62 11.27
CA GLU A 56 -6.71 -13.51 11.46
C GLU A 56 -7.10 -12.50 12.56
N GLN A 57 -6.32 -12.45 13.64
CA GLN A 57 -6.58 -11.54 14.76
C GLN A 57 -6.53 -10.08 14.31
N TRP A 58 -5.45 -9.64 13.64
CA TRP A 58 -5.33 -8.24 13.23
C TRP A 58 -6.30 -7.91 12.10
N ILE A 59 -6.56 -8.84 11.17
CA ILE A 59 -7.58 -8.64 10.12
C ILE A 59 -8.95 -8.43 10.75
N THR A 60 -9.30 -9.24 11.75
CA THR A 60 -10.58 -9.14 12.47
C THR A 60 -10.70 -7.79 13.20
N ALA A 61 -9.62 -7.28 13.78
CA ALA A 61 -9.60 -5.97 14.44
C ALA A 61 -9.62 -4.78 13.45
N ALA A 62 -8.99 -4.93 12.27
CA ALA A 62 -8.81 -3.85 11.31
C ALA A 62 -10.02 -3.64 10.36
N ILE A 63 -10.70 -4.71 9.92
CA ILE A 63 -11.83 -4.60 8.98
C ILE A 63 -12.95 -3.66 9.49
N PRO A 64 -13.38 -3.70 10.77
CA PRO A 64 -14.41 -2.79 11.28
C PRO A 64 -14.04 -1.30 11.18
N LYS A 65 -12.75 -0.98 11.10
CA LYS A 65 -12.24 0.40 10.98
C LYS A 65 -12.58 1.03 9.63
N LEU A 66 -12.70 0.21 8.58
CA LEU A 66 -13.09 0.68 7.26
C LEU A 66 -14.49 1.29 7.28
N LYS A 67 -14.72 2.33 6.48
CA LYS A 67 -16.05 2.83 6.10
C LYS A 67 -16.81 1.77 5.28
N PRO A 68 -18.14 1.87 5.14
CA PRO A 68 -18.92 0.93 4.34
C PRO A 68 -18.41 0.75 2.91
N ASN A 69 -17.95 1.84 2.28
CA ASN A 69 -17.37 1.87 0.93
C ASN A 69 -15.83 1.77 0.91
N GLY A 70 -15.21 1.40 2.03
CA GLY A 70 -13.77 1.29 2.16
C GLY A 70 -13.19 -0.01 1.58
N SER A 71 -11.88 0.02 1.33
CA SER A 71 -11.14 -1.10 0.73
C SER A 71 -9.89 -1.49 1.52
N LEU A 72 -9.42 -2.71 1.30
CA LEU A 72 -8.18 -3.28 1.84
C LEU A 72 -7.23 -3.66 0.69
N TYR A 73 -5.97 -3.24 0.79
CA TYR A 73 -4.85 -3.84 0.10
C TYR A 73 -3.96 -4.56 1.12
N ILE A 74 -3.63 -5.82 0.85
CA ILE A 74 -2.71 -6.59 1.70
C ILE A 74 -1.57 -7.14 0.84
N PHE A 75 -0.34 -6.74 1.16
CA PHE A 75 0.86 -7.35 0.59
C PHE A 75 1.11 -8.70 1.26
N LEU A 76 1.45 -9.70 0.45
CA LEU A 76 1.70 -11.07 0.88
C LEU A 76 2.80 -11.70 0.03
N THR A 77 3.37 -12.79 0.54
CA THR A 77 4.09 -13.73 -0.32
C THR A 77 3.16 -14.81 -0.84
N TRP A 78 3.53 -15.42 -1.96
CA TRP A 78 2.80 -16.54 -2.56
C TRP A 78 2.59 -17.74 -1.62
N ARG A 79 3.38 -17.86 -0.54
CA ARG A 79 3.35 -19.01 0.38
C ARG A 79 2.07 -19.08 1.21
N TYR A 80 1.56 -17.93 1.63
CA TYR A 80 0.39 -17.84 2.52
C TYR A 80 -0.74 -17.01 1.91
N SER A 81 -0.56 -16.46 0.71
CA SER A 81 -1.64 -15.75 0.02
C SER A 81 -2.88 -16.61 -0.23
N PRO A 82 -2.81 -17.92 -0.56
CA PRO A 82 -4.02 -18.73 -0.73
C PRO A 82 -4.88 -18.80 0.54
N GLU A 83 -4.28 -19.10 1.68
CA GLU A 83 -4.96 -19.26 2.97
C GLU A 83 -5.57 -17.93 3.43
N ILE A 84 -4.80 -16.85 3.34
CA ILE A 84 -5.24 -15.52 3.74
C ILE A 84 -6.34 -15.00 2.80
N PHE A 85 -6.29 -15.33 1.50
CA PHE A 85 -7.37 -14.99 0.56
C PHE A 85 -8.65 -15.75 0.85
N VAL A 86 -8.58 -17.03 1.20
CA VAL A 86 -9.77 -17.79 1.62
C VAL A 86 -10.38 -17.15 2.88
N MET A 87 -9.55 -16.79 3.86
CA MET A 87 -9.98 -16.11 5.07
C MET A 87 -10.67 -14.76 4.78
N LEU A 88 -10.05 -13.92 3.95
CA LEU A 88 -10.59 -12.60 3.60
C LEU A 88 -11.85 -12.69 2.72
N LYS A 89 -11.94 -13.64 1.79
CA LYS A 89 -13.14 -13.85 0.94
C LYS A 89 -14.39 -14.22 1.73
N ARG A 90 -14.24 -14.71 2.97
CA ARG A 90 -15.37 -14.95 3.89
C ARG A 90 -15.89 -13.66 4.55
N ARG A 91 -15.15 -12.55 4.46
CA ARG A 91 -15.40 -11.29 5.18
C ARG A 91 -15.56 -10.09 4.25
N MET A 92 -14.93 -10.11 3.08
CA MET A 92 -14.90 -9.04 2.09
C MET A 92 -14.97 -9.61 0.67
N THR A 93 -15.30 -8.76 -0.31
CA THR A 93 -15.29 -9.15 -1.73
C THR A 93 -13.90 -8.93 -2.30
N MET A 94 -13.24 -10.00 -2.78
CA MET A 94 -11.98 -9.86 -3.52
C MET A 94 -12.23 -9.30 -4.91
N LEU A 95 -11.50 -8.25 -5.28
CA LEU A 95 -11.61 -7.59 -6.58
C LEU A 95 -10.46 -8.00 -7.51
N ASN A 96 -9.23 -8.02 -7.00
CA ASN A 96 -8.06 -8.44 -7.77
C ASN A 96 -7.08 -9.21 -6.89
N GLU A 97 -6.40 -10.18 -7.51
CA GLU A 97 -5.06 -10.58 -7.11
C GLU A 97 -4.09 -9.77 -7.97
N ILE A 98 -3.35 -8.87 -7.35
CA ILE A 98 -2.39 -8.01 -8.04
C ILE A 98 -1.00 -8.61 -7.87
N ILE A 99 -0.30 -8.84 -8.97
CA ILE A 99 1.07 -9.34 -8.99
C ILE A 99 2.02 -8.16 -9.07
N TRP A 100 2.78 -7.93 -8.00
CA TRP A 100 3.89 -6.98 -8.04
C TRP A 100 5.12 -7.68 -8.60
N ASP A 101 5.40 -7.44 -9.89
CA ASP A 101 6.64 -7.83 -10.54
C ASP A 101 7.78 -6.89 -10.13
N ARG A 102 8.75 -7.45 -9.40
CA ARG A 102 9.91 -6.70 -8.88
C ARG A 102 11.03 -6.58 -9.90
N ARG A 103 10.81 -7.07 -11.13
CA ARG A 103 11.69 -7.13 -12.32
C ARG A 103 12.94 -7.98 -12.16
N VAL A 104 13.66 -7.82 -11.05
CA VAL A 104 14.95 -8.45 -10.81
C VAL A 104 14.89 -9.31 -9.54
N PRO A 105 15.34 -10.58 -9.60
CA PRO A 105 15.45 -11.42 -8.41
C PRO A 105 16.51 -10.88 -7.44
N SER A 106 16.39 -11.25 -6.17
CA SER A 106 17.50 -11.09 -5.22
C SER A 106 18.70 -11.94 -5.65
N MET A 107 19.91 -11.51 -5.29
CA MET A 107 21.13 -12.30 -5.53
C MET A 107 21.03 -13.69 -4.87
N GLY A 108 21.59 -14.72 -5.51
CA GLY A 108 21.63 -16.09 -4.96
C GLY A 108 20.44 -16.98 -5.38
N GLY A 109 20.02 -16.90 -6.64
CA GLY A 109 18.91 -17.69 -7.19
C GLY A 109 19.05 -19.21 -6.98
N SER A 110 17.91 -19.91 -6.95
CA SER A 110 17.88 -21.36 -6.81
C SER A 110 18.11 -22.06 -8.16
N THR A 111 18.82 -23.20 -8.14
CA THR A 111 18.94 -24.11 -9.31
C THR A 111 17.87 -25.21 -9.32
N ARG A 112 17.10 -25.37 -8.23
CA ARG A 112 16.11 -26.44 -8.07
C ARG A 112 14.67 -25.98 -8.27
N LYS A 113 14.44 -24.68 -8.46
CA LYS A 113 13.13 -24.06 -8.69
C LYS A 113 13.29 -22.65 -9.27
N TYR A 114 12.21 -22.10 -9.81
CA TYR A 114 12.19 -20.71 -10.29
C TYR A 114 12.47 -19.73 -9.14
N SER A 115 13.22 -18.67 -9.46
CA SER A 115 13.46 -17.58 -8.52
C SER A 115 12.20 -16.73 -8.39
N SER A 116 11.77 -16.47 -7.15
CA SER A 116 10.60 -15.62 -6.90
C SER A 116 10.95 -14.15 -7.12
N VAL A 117 10.35 -13.56 -8.15
CA VAL A 117 10.50 -12.16 -8.54
C VAL A 117 9.24 -11.33 -8.28
N HIS A 118 8.21 -11.93 -7.70
CA HIS A 118 6.97 -11.24 -7.41
C HIS A 118 6.58 -11.35 -5.94
N ASP A 119 5.81 -10.36 -5.51
CA ASP A 119 4.97 -10.43 -4.32
C ASP A 119 3.51 -10.38 -4.78
N THR A 120 2.59 -10.89 -3.96
CA THR A 120 1.16 -10.91 -4.26
C THR A 120 0.47 -9.87 -3.42
N ILE A 121 -0.47 -9.11 -4.01
CA ILE A 121 -1.24 -8.09 -3.32
C ILE A 121 -2.72 -8.43 -3.48
N GLY A 122 -3.41 -8.69 -2.38
CA GLY A 122 -4.85 -8.86 -2.39
C GLY A 122 -5.57 -7.52 -2.34
N PHE A 123 -6.50 -7.26 -3.27
CA PHE A 123 -7.39 -6.10 -3.24
C PHE A 123 -8.81 -6.53 -2.91
N PHE A 124 -9.35 -6.03 -1.80
CA PHE A 124 -10.66 -6.39 -1.27
C PHE A 124 -11.51 -5.14 -1.00
N ALA A 125 -12.81 -5.24 -1.26
CA ALA A 125 -13.80 -4.21 -0.97
C ALA A 125 -14.77 -4.68 0.11
N ARG A 126 -15.16 -3.76 1.01
CA ARG A 126 -16.12 -4.06 2.09
C ARG A 126 -17.55 -4.22 1.57
N ALA A 127 -17.92 -3.46 0.55
CA ALA A 127 -19.24 -3.49 -0.09
C ALA A 127 -19.12 -3.26 -1.60
N LYS A 128 -20.23 -3.43 -2.34
CA LYS A 128 -20.27 -3.29 -3.81
C LYS A 128 -20.05 -1.84 -4.28
N ASP A 129 -20.41 -0.87 -3.46
CA ASP A 129 -20.30 0.57 -3.70
C ASP A 129 -18.96 1.15 -3.22
N TYR A 130 -17.88 0.38 -3.34
CA TYR A 130 -16.55 0.79 -2.92
C TYR A 130 -16.03 1.99 -3.73
N TYR A 131 -15.22 2.84 -3.10
CA TYR A 131 -14.55 3.94 -3.79
C TYR A 131 -13.45 3.38 -4.71
N PHE A 132 -13.50 3.73 -6.00
CA PHE A 132 -12.44 3.42 -6.97
C PHE A 132 -12.35 4.46 -8.09
N ASP A 133 -11.28 5.24 -8.09
CA ASP A 133 -10.95 6.22 -9.12
C ASP A 133 -9.92 5.64 -10.10
N LEU A 134 -10.42 5.00 -11.16
CA LEU A 134 -9.58 4.48 -12.23
C LEU A 134 -8.83 5.60 -12.97
N ASP A 135 -9.46 6.76 -13.11
CA ASP A 135 -8.93 7.85 -13.94
C ASP A 135 -7.68 8.47 -13.30
N ALA A 136 -7.62 8.49 -11.96
CA ALA A 136 -6.44 8.93 -11.21
C ALA A 136 -5.20 8.01 -11.37
N ILE A 137 -5.36 6.81 -11.94
CA ILE A 137 -4.27 5.84 -12.07
C ILE A 137 -4.02 5.37 -13.50
N ARG A 138 -4.72 5.88 -14.52
CA ARG A 138 -4.54 5.41 -15.91
C ARG A 138 -3.09 5.55 -16.37
N ILE A 139 -2.65 4.59 -17.18
CA ILE A 139 -1.35 4.65 -17.85
C ILE A 139 -1.56 5.26 -19.24
N PRO A 140 -0.91 6.39 -19.57
CA PRO A 140 -0.96 6.96 -20.90
C PRO A 140 -0.46 5.97 -21.96
N TYR A 141 -1.07 6.03 -23.14
CA TYR A 141 -0.49 5.33 -24.30
C TYR A 141 0.77 6.05 -24.75
N ASP A 142 1.78 5.28 -25.18
CA ASP A 142 2.84 5.83 -26.01
C ASP A 142 2.27 6.33 -27.35
N ALA A 143 2.99 7.24 -28.00
CA ALA A 143 2.52 7.91 -29.20
C ALA A 143 2.21 6.93 -30.35
N GLU A 144 2.97 5.84 -30.47
CA GLU A 144 2.80 4.83 -31.51
C GLU A 144 1.52 4.02 -31.26
N THR A 145 1.33 3.51 -30.05
CA THR A 145 0.12 2.79 -29.65
C THR A 145 -1.12 3.68 -29.75
N LYS A 146 -1.03 4.96 -29.34
CA LYS A 146 -2.14 5.92 -29.46
C LYS A 146 -2.52 6.08 -30.93
N LYS A 147 -1.55 6.33 -31.82
CA LYS A 147 -1.77 6.47 -33.27
C LYS A 147 -2.38 5.21 -33.89
N ALA A 148 -1.90 4.02 -33.52
CA ALA A 148 -2.42 2.75 -34.02
C ALA A 148 -3.86 2.47 -33.57
N ARG A 149 -4.26 3.03 -32.41
CA ARG A 149 -5.62 2.90 -31.85
C ARG A 149 -6.56 4.04 -32.23
N SER A 150 -6.07 5.11 -32.85
CA SER A 150 -6.89 6.19 -33.41
C SER A 150 -7.62 5.73 -34.68
N ARG A 151 -8.57 4.82 -34.53
CA ARG A 151 -9.58 4.53 -35.55
C ARG A 151 -10.69 5.57 -35.44
N SER A 152 -11.35 5.90 -36.55
CA SER A 152 -12.43 6.90 -36.58
C SER A 152 -13.53 6.62 -35.54
N ILE A 153 -13.83 5.35 -35.28
CA ILE A 153 -14.82 4.92 -34.27
C ILE A 153 -14.42 5.18 -32.81
N PHE A 154 -13.14 5.50 -32.55
CA PHE A 154 -12.61 5.74 -31.20
C PHE A 154 -12.25 7.21 -30.95
N VAL A 155 -12.47 8.08 -31.94
CA VAL A 155 -12.29 9.53 -31.78
C VAL A 155 -13.25 10.02 -30.68
N GLY A 156 -12.71 10.71 -29.67
CA GLY A 156 -13.47 11.18 -28.51
C GLY A 156 -13.63 10.15 -27.38
N ALA A 157 -13.09 8.94 -27.51
CA ALA A 157 -13.14 7.97 -26.42
C ALA A 157 -12.21 8.39 -25.27
N LYS A 158 -12.79 8.58 -24.06
CA LYS A 158 -12.05 9.02 -22.85
C LYS A 158 -10.80 8.19 -22.56
N TRP A 159 -10.84 6.87 -22.79
CA TRP A 159 -9.72 5.97 -22.55
C TRP A 159 -8.57 6.16 -23.56
N LEU A 160 -8.84 6.64 -24.77
CA LEU A 160 -7.78 6.92 -25.75
C LEU A 160 -6.98 8.17 -25.36
N GLU A 161 -7.65 9.15 -24.77
CA GLU A 161 -7.02 10.39 -24.31
C GLU A 161 -6.33 10.24 -22.95
N MET A 162 -7.02 9.63 -21.98
CA MET A 162 -6.50 9.51 -20.61
C MET A 162 -5.64 8.26 -20.38
N GLY A 163 -5.69 7.30 -21.30
CA GLY A 163 -4.93 6.05 -21.19
C GLY A 163 -5.75 4.86 -20.68
N TYR A 164 -5.04 3.76 -20.44
CA TYR A 164 -5.64 2.46 -20.14
C TYR A 164 -5.58 2.12 -18.65
N ASN A 165 -6.40 1.14 -18.23
CA ASN A 165 -6.35 0.59 -16.88
C ASN A 165 -4.96 -0.02 -16.62
N PRO A 166 -4.32 0.25 -15.47
CA PRO A 166 -2.98 -0.27 -15.14
C PRO A 166 -2.82 -1.79 -15.13
N LYS A 167 -3.93 -2.53 -15.23
CA LYS A 167 -3.98 -3.99 -15.09
C LYS A 167 -3.60 -4.40 -13.67
N ASP A 168 -3.54 -5.70 -13.43
CA ASP A 168 -3.22 -6.33 -12.15
C ASP A 168 -1.82 -6.95 -12.12
N VAL A 169 -0.96 -6.64 -13.10
CA VAL A 169 0.47 -6.95 -13.05
C VAL A 169 1.25 -5.64 -13.04
N TRP A 170 1.86 -5.31 -11.91
CA TRP A 170 2.54 -4.04 -11.68
C TRP A 170 4.05 -4.26 -11.67
N SER A 171 4.74 -3.85 -12.73
CA SER A 171 6.20 -3.99 -12.84
C SER A 171 6.93 -2.77 -12.29
N VAL A 172 7.26 -2.79 -11.00
CA VAL A 172 7.99 -1.71 -10.29
C VAL A 172 9.21 -2.30 -9.59
N SER A 173 10.39 -1.73 -9.84
CA SER A 173 11.62 -2.23 -9.22
C SER A 173 11.63 -2.02 -7.71
N ARG A 174 12.30 -2.91 -6.99
CA ARG A 174 12.65 -2.68 -5.58
C ARG A 174 13.58 -1.48 -5.44
N LEU A 175 13.54 -0.83 -4.28
CA LEU A 175 14.47 0.23 -3.92
C LEU A 175 15.86 -0.36 -3.62
N HIS A 176 16.84 -0.08 -4.47
CA HIS A 176 18.25 -0.38 -4.18
C HIS A 176 18.80 0.59 -3.10
N ARG A 177 20.00 0.29 -2.58
CA ARG A 177 20.60 1.03 -1.45
C ARG A 177 20.77 2.53 -1.71
N GLU A 178 21.07 2.92 -2.95
CA GLU A 178 21.33 4.31 -3.35
C GLU A 178 20.07 5.02 -3.89
N HIS A 179 18.91 4.37 -3.86
CA HIS A 179 17.70 4.98 -4.38
C HIS A 179 17.31 6.19 -3.52
N LYS A 180 16.93 7.32 -4.13
CA LYS A 180 16.60 8.57 -3.41
C LYS A 180 15.45 8.43 -2.40
N GLU A 181 14.54 7.49 -2.66
CA GLU A 181 13.44 7.18 -1.76
C GLU A 181 13.85 6.32 -0.55
N ARG A 182 15.04 5.71 -0.59
CA ARG A 182 15.46 4.70 0.38
C ARG A 182 15.64 5.35 1.76
N ALA A 183 14.90 4.82 2.72
CA ALA A 183 15.08 5.03 4.14
C ALA A 183 15.82 3.83 4.77
N ASP A 184 16.28 4.00 6.00
CA ASP A 184 17.00 2.96 6.74
C ASP A 184 16.04 1.89 7.27
N HIS A 185 15.49 1.10 6.36
CA HIS A 185 14.59 -0.02 6.63
C HIS A 185 14.86 -1.14 5.63
N PRO A 186 14.90 -2.42 6.05
CA PRO A 186 15.34 -3.52 5.19
C PRO A 186 14.40 -3.78 4.01
N THR A 187 13.10 -3.58 4.19
CA THR A 187 12.06 -4.06 3.26
C THR A 187 11.09 -2.96 2.80
N GLN A 188 11.54 -1.70 2.74
CA GLN A 188 10.73 -0.59 2.27
C GLN A 188 10.08 -0.85 0.90
N LYS A 189 8.76 -0.62 0.81
CA LYS A 189 8.00 -0.65 -0.43
C LYS A 189 8.18 0.66 -1.22
N PRO A 190 8.25 0.62 -2.57
CA PRO A 190 8.32 1.81 -3.41
C PRO A 190 7.05 2.67 -3.30
N LEU A 191 7.22 3.99 -3.25
CA LEU A 191 6.11 4.95 -3.20
C LEU A 191 5.16 4.79 -4.39
N GLU A 192 5.68 4.51 -5.59
CA GLU A 192 4.86 4.37 -6.80
C GLU A 192 3.69 3.38 -6.62
N ILE A 193 3.94 2.25 -5.96
CA ILE A 193 2.94 1.21 -5.75
C ILE A 193 1.88 1.68 -4.74
N VAL A 194 2.34 2.25 -3.62
CA VAL A 194 1.46 2.68 -2.53
C VAL A 194 0.64 3.90 -2.96
N GLU A 195 1.24 4.87 -3.65
CA GLU A 195 0.54 6.01 -4.23
C GLU A 195 -0.52 5.60 -5.25
N ARG A 196 -0.26 4.54 -6.05
CA ARG A 196 -1.28 3.99 -6.96
C ARG A 196 -2.49 3.47 -6.18
N MET A 197 -2.28 2.72 -5.11
CA MET A 197 -3.38 2.23 -4.24
C MET A 197 -4.17 3.38 -3.63
N ILE A 198 -3.48 4.40 -3.11
CA ILE A 198 -4.10 5.56 -2.47
C ILE A 198 -4.91 6.39 -3.47
N LYS A 199 -4.35 6.66 -4.65
CA LYS A 199 -5.05 7.40 -5.71
C LYS A 199 -6.31 6.68 -6.18
N ALA A 200 -6.21 5.35 -6.34
CA ALA A 200 -7.33 4.54 -6.78
C ALA A 200 -8.42 4.42 -5.72
N SER A 201 -8.05 4.14 -4.46
CA SER A 201 -8.99 3.55 -3.50
C SER A 201 -9.19 4.38 -2.23
N CYS A 202 -8.61 5.58 -2.16
CA CYS A 202 -8.87 6.55 -1.10
C CYS A 202 -9.32 7.89 -1.70
N PRO A 203 -10.52 8.41 -1.34
CA PRO A 203 -10.98 9.70 -1.84
C PRO A 203 -10.04 10.85 -1.44
N PRO A 204 -10.00 11.97 -2.19
CA PRO A 204 -9.26 13.15 -1.79
C PRO A 204 -9.60 13.59 -0.35
N GLY A 205 -8.59 13.85 0.47
CA GLY A 205 -8.77 14.16 1.89
C GLY A 205 -9.21 12.98 2.78
N GLY A 206 -9.41 11.79 2.21
CA GLY A 206 -9.73 10.56 2.93
C GLY A 206 -8.58 10.06 3.80
N VAL A 207 -8.85 9.01 4.58
CA VAL A 207 -7.94 8.50 5.60
C VAL A 207 -7.44 7.09 5.26
N VAL A 208 -6.12 6.93 5.27
CA VAL A 208 -5.45 5.64 5.07
C VAL A 208 -4.98 5.08 6.41
N LEU A 209 -5.33 3.82 6.71
CA LEU A 209 -4.79 3.09 7.86
C LEU A 209 -3.69 2.12 7.39
N ASP A 210 -2.57 2.11 8.10
CA ASP A 210 -1.54 1.08 7.97
C ASP A 210 -1.19 0.48 9.34
N PRO A 211 -1.55 -0.77 9.62
CA PRO A 211 -1.20 -1.42 10.88
C PRO A 211 0.30 -1.75 11.03
N PHE A 212 1.07 -1.70 9.94
CA PHE A 212 2.47 -2.15 9.88
C PHE A 212 3.32 -1.14 9.12
N MET A 213 3.45 0.07 9.66
CA MET A 213 4.00 1.23 8.96
C MET A 213 5.45 1.02 8.46
N GLY A 214 6.27 0.23 9.15
CA GLY A 214 7.66 -0.05 8.79
C GLY A 214 8.45 1.24 8.61
N SER A 215 8.90 1.53 7.38
CA SER A 215 9.62 2.78 7.08
C SER A 215 8.73 4.03 6.91
N GLY A 216 7.41 3.87 6.94
CA GLY A 216 6.44 4.97 6.75
C GLY A 216 6.06 5.25 5.30
N THR A 217 6.25 4.31 4.37
CA THR A 217 5.89 4.51 2.95
C THR A 217 4.43 4.93 2.81
N THR A 218 3.50 4.33 3.56
CA THR A 218 2.08 4.67 3.53
C THR A 218 1.81 6.09 4.02
N ALA A 219 2.43 6.52 5.13
CA ALA A 219 2.29 7.88 5.64
C ALA A 219 2.80 8.93 4.63
N VAL A 220 3.99 8.70 4.07
CA VAL A 220 4.61 9.56 3.05
C VAL A 220 3.76 9.62 1.77
N ALA A 221 3.30 8.47 1.27
CA ALA A 221 2.45 8.39 0.07
C ALA A 221 1.09 9.07 0.30
N ALA A 222 0.47 8.88 1.46
CA ALA A 222 -0.79 9.52 1.81
C ALA A 222 -0.64 11.05 1.79
N ARG A 223 0.39 11.59 2.47
CA ARG A 223 0.67 13.03 2.47
C ARG A 223 0.90 13.58 1.07
N ARG A 224 1.75 12.93 0.26
CA ARG A 224 2.00 13.33 -1.15
C ARG A 224 0.74 13.33 -2.01
N CYS A 225 -0.20 12.42 -1.72
CA CYS A 225 -1.47 12.34 -2.43
C CYS A 225 -2.55 13.25 -1.83
N GLY A 226 -2.26 14.08 -0.83
CA GLY A 226 -3.29 14.91 -0.17
C GLY A 226 -4.34 14.10 0.59
N ARG A 227 -3.93 12.96 1.16
CA ARG A 227 -4.74 12.11 2.06
C ARG A 227 -4.19 12.20 3.48
N ARG A 228 -5.05 11.92 4.44
CA ARG A 228 -4.69 11.74 5.85
C ARG A 228 -4.24 10.31 6.07
N PHE A 229 -3.47 10.07 7.13
CA PHE A 229 -3.08 8.71 7.50
C PHE A 229 -3.23 8.45 8.98
N VAL A 230 -3.22 7.18 9.36
CA VAL A 230 -2.99 6.72 10.72
C VAL A 230 -2.33 5.35 10.67
N GLY A 231 -1.50 5.01 11.65
CA GLY A 231 -0.94 3.67 11.70
C GLY A 231 -0.16 3.35 12.95
N PHE A 232 0.43 2.17 12.94
CA PHE A 232 1.14 1.58 14.07
C PHE A 232 2.51 1.07 13.61
N GLU A 233 3.50 1.23 14.47
CA GLU A 233 4.84 0.68 14.29
C GLU A 233 5.39 0.29 15.65
N LEU A 234 5.87 -0.96 15.78
CA LEU A 234 6.32 -1.47 17.06
C LEU A 234 7.73 -0.98 17.41
N ASN A 235 8.58 -0.77 16.40
CA ASN A 235 9.97 -0.38 16.62
C ASN A 235 10.10 1.15 16.81
N PRO A 236 10.57 1.62 17.99
CA PRO A 236 10.70 3.06 18.26
C PRO A 236 11.61 3.80 17.27
N ALA A 237 12.68 3.17 16.79
CA ALA A 237 13.59 3.79 15.83
C ALA A 237 12.90 4.00 14.46
N TYR A 238 12.03 3.08 14.05
CA TYR A 238 11.23 3.24 12.84
C TYR A 238 10.14 4.29 13.02
N CYS A 239 9.51 4.36 14.19
CA CYS A 239 8.64 5.46 14.56
C CYS A 239 9.29 6.84 14.39
N GLU A 240 10.51 7.03 14.93
CA GLU A 240 11.27 8.27 14.80
C GLU A 240 11.61 8.59 13.34
N LEU A 241 12.05 7.58 12.58
CA LEU A 241 12.30 7.69 11.15
C LEU A 241 11.05 8.15 10.38
N ILE A 242 9.88 7.58 10.67
CA ILE A 242 8.63 7.97 10.02
C ILE A 242 8.29 9.43 10.33
N ALA A 243 8.43 9.84 11.59
CA ALA A 243 8.16 11.21 12.01
C ALA A 243 9.05 12.22 11.27
N GLN A 244 10.35 11.92 11.13
CA GLN A 244 11.29 12.74 10.36
C GLN A 244 10.87 12.86 8.90
N ARG A 245 10.59 11.73 8.22
CA ARG A 245 10.18 11.72 6.81
C ARG A 245 8.89 12.50 6.54
N VAL A 246 7.93 12.45 7.46
CA VAL A 246 6.68 13.22 7.33
C VAL A 246 6.93 14.71 7.56
N ALA A 247 7.75 15.07 8.56
CA ALA A 247 8.07 16.47 8.85
C ALA A 247 8.83 17.15 7.70
N GLU A 248 9.75 16.45 7.04
CA GLU A 248 10.48 16.94 5.87
C GLU A 248 9.55 17.32 4.70
N LEU A 249 8.49 16.53 4.46
CA LEU A 249 7.48 16.84 3.45
C LEU A 249 6.70 18.10 3.79
N ASP A 250 6.27 18.24 5.05
CA ASP A 250 5.49 19.38 5.51
C ASP A 250 6.32 20.69 5.40
N SER A 251 7.61 20.63 5.74
CA SER A 251 8.51 21.78 5.61
C SER A 251 8.71 22.23 4.16
N THR A 252 8.83 21.28 3.23
CA THR A 252 9.01 21.56 1.80
C THR A 252 7.76 22.20 1.19
N SER A 253 6.57 21.70 1.57
CA SER A 253 5.29 22.23 1.07
C SER A 253 5.05 23.69 1.47
N THR A 254 5.57 24.11 2.63
CA THR A 254 5.40 25.47 3.16
C THR A 254 6.29 26.48 2.42
N GLN A 255 7.48 26.07 1.97
CA GLN A 255 8.40 26.93 1.21
C GLN A 255 7.89 27.20 -0.21
N THR A 256 7.34 26.20 -0.89
CA THR A 256 6.83 26.35 -2.27
C THR A 256 5.61 27.26 -2.34
N SER A 257 4.77 27.28 -1.28
CA SER A 257 3.64 28.22 -1.17
C SER A 257 4.06 29.68 -0.94
N HIS A 258 5.22 29.92 -0.33
CA HIS A 258 5.72 31.28 -0.11
C HIS A 258 6.33 31.90 -1.38
N GLU A 259 7.02 31.11 -2.21
CA GLU A 259 7.59 31.59 -3.48
C GLU A 259 6.53 31.93 -4.54
N GLN A 260 5.36 31.28 -4.53
CA GLN A 260 4.27 31.56 -5.48
C GLN A 260 3.42 32.78 -5.11
N VAL A 261 3.53 33.32 -3.90
CA VAL A 261 2.78 34.51 -3.45
C VAL A 261 3.60 35.80 -3.65
N THR A 262 4.92 35.68 -3.87
CA THR A 262 5.83 36.81 -4.07
C THR A 262 6.29 37.00 -5.51
N GLY A 263 5.65 36.35 -6.48
CA GLY A 263 5.97 36.41 -7.91
C GLY A 263 4.90 37.07 -8.75
#